data_AF-G8R4S1-F1
#
_entry.id   AF-G8R4S1-F1
#
_cell.length_a   1.000
_cell.length_b   1.000
_cell.length_c   1.000
_cell.angle_alpha   90.00
_cell.angle_beta   90.00
_cell.angle_gamma   90.00
#
_symmetry.space_group_name_H-M   'P 1'
#
loop_
_entity.id
_entity.type
_entity.pdbx_description
1 polymer ?
#
loop_
_entity_poly.entity_id
_entity_poly.type
_entity_poly.pdbx_seq_one_letter_code
_entity_poly.pdbx_strand_id
1 'polypeptide(L)'
;MKNLILSLTTVLVASLSVNGAVTENFNHGSECYSWMNCWAFCNVDIRSRSYGCNPANESPMAQTSQLQGWWGCYSTAKLYSPYVSYDGTGNVTFKHKLSSTSGKYRYLQAYLIDDQGNLGPKIFHHTYIYKYNKPNGDPRNVITETIPVTWTGVYRIKWYWLGYGGSSRGVIDDISMDGIYASDPWNWCRPTNPCPDADSDGCCDSEDAYPNDPTKCDNYYEPSKDTYNTVAYEDLWPYSGDYDFNDKVVDRYSTYGLDNNGKVIDVVHKFFLRAGGAGYHNGFAINMPDLTSSDIASVTGAVNPEEYTVLNANGTEAGQSSAVVVVWEDWLDIVTWGSGGYFNTEPSATPGTSDTVTIHITFSSPQELSDMTFDPFLIKNGLRNTEVHLPWFGPTDLADLSMFNTGDDDSDLNGPGNNYVNSSNKPWAIYTPVQTFDYPIEKTDIVLAHLKFAQWASTNGASFPDWYLDLPGYRDSSKLY
;
A
#
# COMPACT_ATOMS: atom_id res chain seq x y z
N MET A 1 24.30 32.23 -21.70
CA MET A 1 24.00 32.75 -20.35
C MET A 1 24.09 31.57 -19.39
N LYS A 2 25.26 31.39 -18.78
CA LYS A 2 25.48 31.57 -17.33
C LYS A 2 24.58 30.69 -16.45
N ASN A 3 25.16 29.53 -16.11
CA ASN A 3 25.08 28.75 -14.86
C ASN A 3 24.11 29.24 -13.79
N LEU A 4 23.27 28.32 -13.31
CA LEU A 4 22.94 28.25 -11.88
C LEU A 4 22.94 26.76 -11.47
N ILE A 5 24.11 26.28 -11.06
CA ILE A 5 24.24 25.03 -10.28
C ILE A 5 23.80 25.40 -8.87
N LEU A 6 22.61 24.98 -8.48
CA LEU A 6 22.15 25.07 -7.10
C LEU A 6 22.80 23.92 -6.34
N SER A 7 23.95 24.19 -5.73
CA SER A 7 24.54 23.31 -4.71
C SER A 7 23.64 23.36 -3.48
N LEU A 8 22.71 22.41 -3.37
CA LEU A 8 22.06 22.11 -2.10
C LEU A 8 23.10 21.38 -1.25
N THR A 9 23.80 22.14 -0.42
CA THR A 9 24.58 21.55 0.67
C THR A 9 23.58 21.14 1.75
N THR A 10 23.05 19.92 1.65
CA THR A 10 22.37 19.24 2.76
C THR A 10 23.42 18.97 3.82
N VAL A 11 23.62 19.94 4.71
CA VAL A 11 24.26 19.70 6.01
C VAL A 11 23.18 19.09 6.89
N LEU A 12 22.90 17.81 6.65
CA LEU A 12 22.21 16.96 7.61
C LEU A 12 23.24 16.61 8.69
N VAL A 13 23.45 17.50 9.66
CA VAL A 13 24.03 17.08 10.95
C VAL A 13 22.88 16.51 11.75
N ALA A 14 22.39 15.35 11.33
CA ALA A 14 21.85 14.40 12.27
C ALA A 14 23.08 13.83 13.00
N SER A 15 23.45 14.46 14.11
CA SER A 15 24.25 13.74 15.10
C SER A 15 23.40 12.56 15.54
N LEU A 16 23.72 11.37 15.01
CA LEU A 16 23.36 10.10 15.60
C LEU A 16 23.90 10.11 17.05
N SER A 17 23.06 10.56 17.99
CA SER A 17 23.30 10.41 19.41
C SER A 17 22.32 9.38 19.95
N VAL A 18 22.88 8.20 20.20
CA VAL A 18 22.46 7.21 21.18
C VAL A 18 21.85 7.93 22.41
N ASN A 19 20.58 7.71 22.73
CA ASN A 19 19.87 8.19 23.93
C ASN A 19 20.18 9.65 24.35
N GLY A 20 19.91 10.63 23.47
CA GLY A 20 20.05 12.05 23.78
C GLY A 20 18.76 12.66 24.31
N ALA A 21 18.81 13.36 25.46
CA ALA A 21 17.68 14.14 25.97
C ALA A 21 17.26 15.24 24.96
N VAL A 22 15.96 15.46 24.83
CA VAL A 22 15.42 16.58 24.04
C VAL A 22 15.55 17.85 24.86
N THR A 23 16.32 18.82 24.36
CA THR A 23 16.67 20.03 25.11
C THR A 23 16.20 21.31 24.42
N GLU A 24 15.94 22.34 25.21
CA GLU A 24 15.71 23.70 24.76
C GLU A 24 16.13 24.69 25.83
N ASN A 25 17.07 25.56 25.48
CA ASN A 25 17.62 26.60 26.36
C ASN A 25 17.42 28.01 25.79
N PHE A 26 16.69 28.14 24.68
CA PHE A 26 16.33 29.38 24.01
C PHE A 26 17.50 30.29 23.63
N ASN A 27 18.75 29.86 23.81
CA ASN A 27 19.95 30.67 23.67
C ASN A 27 20.19 31.13 22.23
N HIS A 28 19.55 30.46 21.27
CA HIS A 28 19.51 30.85 19.86
C HIS A 28 18.71 32.15 19.63
N GLY A 29 17.87 32.59 20.58
CA GLY A 29 17.24 33.92 20.58
C GLY A 29 16.16 34.16 19.53
N SER A 30 15.54 33.10 18.99
CA SER A 30 14.62 33.18 17.86
C SER A 30 13.50 32.15 17.96
N GLU A 31 12.24 32.57 18.09
CA GLU A 31 11.10 31.64 18.14
C GLU A 31 11.03 30.75 16.90
N CYS A 32 11.46 31.26 15.74
CA CYS A 32 11.48 30.49 14.49
C CYS A 32 12.32 29.22 14.60
N TYR A 33 13.45 29.27 15.30
CA TYR A 33 14.32 28.10 15.47
C TYR A 33 13.65 27.05 16.38
N SER A 34 13.00 27.47 17.46
CA SER A 34 12.23 26.57 18.31
C SER A 34 10.99 26.01 17.57
N TRP A 35 10.31 26.81 16.74
CA TRP A 35 9.21 26.35 15.89
C TRP A 35 9.64 25.28 14.89
N MET A 36 10.81 25.42 14.27
CA MET A 36 11.38 24.40 13.39
C MET A 36 11.65 23.07 14.11
N ASN A 37 11.86 23.13 15.43
CA ASN A 37 12.02 21.96 16.29
C ASN A 37 10.72 21.58 17.04
N CYS A 38 9.56 22.07 16.57
CA CYS A 38 8.23 21.73 17.06
C CYS A 38 7.85 22.21 18.47
N TRP A 39 8.58 23.18 19.02
CA TRP A 39 8.10 23.94 20.18
C TRP A 39 6.97 24.86 19.76
N ALA A 40 5.97 25.08 20.64
CA ALA A 40 4.86 25.98 20.34
C ALA A 40 4.61 26.97 21.48
N PHE A 41 4.36 28.22 21.11
CA PHE A 41 4.27 29.35 22.03
C PHE A 41 2.88 29.99 21.98
N CYS A 42 2.29 30.31 23.13
CA CYS A 42 1.02 31.01 23.24
C CYS A 42 1.09 32.01 24.40
N ASN A 43 1.14 33.32 24.06
CA ASN A 43 1.47 34.39 25.01
C ASN A 43 2.81 34.17 25.72
N VAL A 44 3.78 33.60 25.00
CA VAL A 44 5.17 33.38 25.41
C VAL A 44 6.04 33.83 24.24
N ASP A 45 7.11 34.56 24.52
CA ASP A 45 8.08 35.01 23.52
C ASP A 45 9.50 34.68 24.01
N ILE A 46 10.44 34.48 23.09
CA ILE A 46 11.86 34.40 23.40
C ILE A 46 12.40 35.83 23.51
N ARG A 47 12.88 36.20 24.70
CA ARG A 47 13.33 37.56 25.00
C ARG A 47 14.85 37.62 25.06
N SER A 48 15.44 38.47 24.24
CA SER A 48 16.88 38.78 24.21
C SER A 48 17.37 39.70 25.33
N ARG A 49 16.51 40.10 26.29
CA ARG A 49 16.86 41.01 27.40
C ARG A 49 16.90 40.30 28.76
N SER A 50 17.88 40.71 29.56
CA SER A 50 18.16 40.29 30.94
C SER A 50 17.00 40.44 31.92
N TYR A 51 16.39 39.30 32.27
CA TYR A 51 15.68 39.10 33.54
C TYR A 51 16.05 37.72 34.15
N GLY A 52 17.32 37.33 34.02
CA GLY A 52 17.89 35.95 33.90
C GLY A 52 17.52 34.83 34.88
N CYS A 53 17.38 33.61 34.36
CA CYS A 53 17.43 32.35 35.13
C CYS A 53 18.86 31.81 35.38
N ASN A 54 19.91 32.49 34.88
CA ASN A 54 21.30 32.03 34.97
C ASN A 54 22.19 33.10 35.63
N PRO A 55 23.17 32.76 36.50
CA PRO A 55 23.93 33.75 37.26
C PRO A 55 25.16 34.33 36.53
N ALA A 56 25.48 33.94 35.28
CA ALA A 56 26.79 34.29 34.70
C ALA A 56 26.85 34.90 33.29
N ASN A 57 25.81 34.90 32.44
CA ASN A 57 25.79 35.65 31.16
C ASN A 57 24.36 35.70 30.61
N GLU A 58 23.96 36.86 30.08
CA GLU A 58 22.61 37.17 29.64
C GLU A 58 22.28 36.48 28.30
N SER A 59 21.68 35.30 28.38
CA SER A 59 21.19 34.60 27.19
C SER A 59 19.66 34.70 27.08
N PRO A 60 19.11 34.63 25.85
CA PRO A 60 17.67 34.69 25.64
C PRO A 60 16.92 33.56 26.37
N MET A 61 15.69 33.84 26.83
CA MET A 61 14.83 32.90 27.58
C MET A 61 13.39 32.96 27.10
N ALA A 62 12.59 31.93 27.36
CA ALA A 62 11.15 31.98 27.14
C ALA A 62 10.45 32.74 28.29
N GLN A 63 9.72 33.79 27.94
CA GLN A 63 9.02 34.65 28.89
C GLN A 63 7.57 34.85 28.48
N THR A 64 6.66 34.76 29.44
CA THR A 64 5.24 35.01 29.18
C THR A 64 4.94 36.49 28.94
N SER A 65 3.83 36.79 28.27
CA SER A 65 3.13 38.07 28.41
C SER A 65 2.79 38.36 29.88
N GLN A 66 2.43 39.60 30.20
CA GLN A 66 2.05 39.96 31.57
C GLN A 66 0.87 39.12 32.05
N LEU A 67 1.04 38.52 33.23
CA LEU A 67 0.06 37.63 33.86
C LEU A 67 -1.03 38.43 34.58
N GLN A 68 -1.55 39.47 33.93
CA GLN A 68 -2.35 40.56 34.50
C GLN A 68 -3.88 40.33 34.43
N GLY A 69 -4.40 39.15 34.78
CA GLY A 69 -5.86 38.91 34.74
C GLY A 69 -6.66 39.86 35.66
N TRP A 70 -7.75 40.49 35.17
CA TRP A 70 -8.58 41.49 35.90
C TRP A 70 -10.06 41.07 35.92
N TRP A 71 -10.86 41.68 36.81
CA TRP A 71 -12.33 41.54 36.86
C TRP A 71 -12.85 40.08 36.96
N GLY A 72 -12.14 39.23 37.70
CA GLY A 72 -12.47 37.81 37.83
C GLY A 72 -11.96 36.92 36.69
N CYS A 73 -11.37 37.48 35.64
CA CYS A 73 -10.72 36.73 34.55
C CYS A 73 -9.22 36.52 34.82
N TYR A 74 -8.72 35.34 34.51
CA TYR A 74 -7.29 35.01 34.61
C TYR A 74 -6.56 35.26 33.29
N SER A 75 -5.33 35.76 33.36
CA SER A 75 -4.40 35.78 32.22
C SER A 75 -3.65 34.45 32.16
N THR A 76 -3.44 33.92 30.96
CA THR A 76 -2.79 32.62 30.77
C THR A 76 -1.74 32.66 29.67
N ALA A 77 -0.66 31.90 29.86
CA ALA A 77 0.35 31.66 28.86
C ALA A 77 0.68 30.17 28.80
N LYS A 78 1.09 29.68 27.62
CA LYS A 78 1.35 28.27 27.36
C LYS A 78 2.62 28.12 26.53
N LEU A 79 3.47 27.19 26.93
CA LEU A 79 4.59 26.69 26.14
C LEU A 79 4.38 25.19 25.96
N TYR A 80 4.66 24.69 24.77
CA TYR A 80 4.59 23.27 24.47
C TYR A 80 5.91 22.79 23.91
N SER A 81 6.36 21.62 24.35
CA SER A 81 7.47 20.90 23.74
C SER A 81 7.07 20.25 22.40
N PRO A 82 8.05 19.78 21.60
CA PRO A 82 7.82 18.67 20.66
C PRO A 82 7.27 17.43 21.37
N TYR A 83 6.76 16.49 20.58
CA TYR A 83 6.51 15.13 21.03
C TYR A 83 7.84 14.41 21.30
N VAL A 84 7.86 13.65 22.39
CA VAL A 84 9.01 12.89 22.87
C VAL A 84 8.49 11.50 23.24
N SER A 85 9.20 10.46 22.79
CA SER A 85 8.97 9.08 23.20
C SER A 85 9.67 8.81 24.52
N TYR A 86 8.91 8.39 25.53
CA TYR A 86 9.38 8.08 26.88
C TYR A 86 9.31 6.58 27.14
N ASP A 87 10.30 6.05 27.85
CA ASP A 87 10.42 4.63 28.20
C ASP A 87 10.10 4.34 29.68
N GLY A 88 9.59 5.33 30.42
CA GLY A 88 9.31 5.23 31.85
C GLY A 88 10.52 5.45 32.75
N THR A 89 11.64 5.93 32.21
CA THR A 89 12.86 6.24 32.96
C THR A 89 13.36 7.66 32.69
N GLY A 90 14.30 8.13 33.52
CA GLY A 90 14.91 9.47 33.39
C GLY A 90 14.11 10.58 34.04
N ASN A 91 14.41 11.83 33.66
CA ASN A 91 13.81 13.03 34.22
C ASN A 91 13.45 14.08 33.17
N VAL A 92 12.47 14.91 33.52
CA VAL A 92 12.27 16.22 32.90
C VAL A 92 12.81 17.29 33.85
N THR A 93 13.75 18.10 33.39
CA THR A 93 14.34 19.20 34.14
C THR A 93 14.13 20.53 33.43
N PHE A 94 13.93 21.59 34.20
CA PHE A 94 13.83 22.97 33.68
C PHE A 94 14.05 23.97 34.81
N LYS A 95 14.47 25.19 34.43
CA LYS A 95 14.56 26.33 35.35
C LYS A 95 13.36 27.25 35.17
N HIS A 96 12.83 27.80 36.26
CA HIS A 96 11.74 28.76 36.17
C HIS A 96 11.76 29.80 37.30
N LYS A 97 11.06 30.92 37.07
CA LYS A 97 10.79 31.98 38.07
C LYS A 97 9.73 32.99 37.58
N LEU A 98 9.49 34.03 38.36
CA LEU A 98 8.80 35.26 37.95
C LEU A 98 9.77 36.44 37.71
N SER A 99 9.40 37.32 36.79
CA SER A 99 10.14 38.56 36.50
C SER A 99 10.06 39.61 37.62
N SER A 100 9.05 39.52 38.50
CA SER A 100 8.85 40.43 39.64
C SER A 100 7.92 39.80 40.68
N THR A 101 7.78 40.44 41.84
CA THR A 101 6.90 40.00 42.94
C THR A 101 5.46 40.48 42.80
N SER A 102 5.11 41.16 41.70
CA SER A 102 3.80 41.79 41.51
C SER A 102 2.71 40.78 41.12
N GLY A 103 1.61 40.75 41.86
CA GLY A 103 0.41 39.97 41.52
C GLY A 103 -0.29 39.37 42.73
N LYS A 104 -1.48 38.79 42.53
CA LYS A 104 -2.28 38.15 43.59
C LYS A 104 -2.29 36.63 43.51
N TYR A 105 -2.47 36.08 42.31
CA TYR A 105 -2.42 34.65 42.03
C TYR A 105 -1.46 34.37 40.88
N ARG A 106 -0.50 33.48 41.09
CA ARG A 106 0.53 33.09 40.13
C ARG A 106 0.91 31.64 40.30
N TYR A 107 0.69 30.84 39.26
CA TYR A 107 1.07 29.43 39.24
C TYR A 107 1.75 29.06 37.91
N LEU A 108 2.65 28.08 37.98
CA LEU A 108 3.12 27.30 36.85
C LEU A 108 2.67 25.85 37.05
N GLN A 109 2.14 25.24 36.01
CA GLN A 109 1.75 23.83 35.99
C GLN A 109 2.30 23.20 34.72
N ALA A 110 2.59 21.90 34.75
CA ALA A 110 2.90 21.13 33.54
C ALA A 110 1.96 19.94 33.41
N TYR A 111 1.54 19.65 32.18
CA TYR A 111 0.63 18.57 31.81
C TYR A 111 1.23 17.76 30.67
N LEU A 112 0.96 16.47 30.64
CA LEU A 112 1.18 15.65 29.45
C LEU A 112 0.06 15.89 28.44
N ILE A 113 0.39 15.76 27.16
CA ILE A 113 -0.55 15.68 26.05
C ILE A 113 -0.17 14.43 25.27
N ASP A 114 -1.14 13.53 25.07
CA ASP A 114 -0.94 12.30 24.32
C ASP A 114 -0.77 12.55 22.82
N ASP A 115 -0.42 11.50 22.09
CA ASP A 115 -0.17 11.49 20.65
C ASP A 115 -1.42 11.80 19.80
N GLN A 116 -2.63 11.70 20.36
CA GLN A 116 -3.87 12.18 19.73
C GLN A 116 -4.18 13.65 20.07
N GLY A 117 -3.37 14.31 20.91
CA GLY A 117 -3.54 15.71 21.29
C GLY A 117 -4.46 15.95 22.49
N ASN A 118 -4.88 14.91 23.21
CA ASN A 118 -5.71 15.04 24.40
C ASN A 118 -4.88 15.47 25.61
N LEU A 119 -5.47 16.31 26.46
CA LEU A 119 -4.81 16.76 27.69
C LEU A 119 -4.82 15.64 28.74
N GLY A 120 -3.63 15.15 29.07
CA GLY A 120 -3.40 14.13 30.07
C GLY A 120 -3.17 14.68 31.50
N PRO A 121 -2.55 13.89 32.38
CA PRO A 121 -2.39 14.24 33.79
C PRO A 121 -1.47 15.44 34.00
N LYS A 122 -1.70 16.14 35.12
CA LYS A 122 -0.80 17.19 35.62
C LYS A 122 0.41 16.54 36.30
N ILE A 123 1.59 16.77 35.73
CA ILE A 123 2.86 16.22 36.24
C ILE A 123 3.61 17.22 37.13
N PHE A 124 3.21 18.49 37.13
CA PHE A 124 3.87 19.53 37.93
C PHE A 124 2.92 20.64 38.38
N HIS A 125 3.18 21.20 39.57
CA HIS A 125 2.51 22.37 40.09
C HIS A 125 3.43 23.18 41.01
N HIS A 126 3.62 24.45 40.69
CA HIS A 126 4.31 25.41 41.54
C HIS A 126 3.45 26.66 41.77
N THR A 127 3.30 27.06 43.03
CA THR A 127 2.64 28.31 43.42
C THR A 127 3.66 29.39 43.75
N TYR A 128 3.76 30.40 42.90
CA TYR A 128 4.61 31.56 43.19
C TYR A 128 3.94 32.52 44.17
N ILE A 129 2.67 32.82 43.93
CA ILE A 129 1.91 33.80 44.73
C ILE A 129 0.48 33.29 44.91
N TYR A 130 0.01 33.23 46.16
CA TYR A 130 -1.37 32.94 46.53
C TYR A 130 -1.90 34.00 47.49
N LYS A 131 -2.93 34.75 47.09
CA LYS A 131 -3.47 35.88 47.88
C LYS A 131 -2.36 36.82 48.39
N TYR A 132 -1.43 37.19 47.51
CA TYR A 132 -0.25 38.03 47.80
C TYR A 132 0.86 37.39 48.66
N ASN A 133 0.59 36.23 49.27
CA ASN A 133 1.60 35.44 49.98
C ASN A 133 2.47 34.67 48.99
N LYS A 134 3.74 34.46 49.35
CA LYS A 134 4.73 33.77 48.52
C LYS A 134 5.15 32.47 49.21
N PRO A 135 4.34 31.39 49.10
CA PRO A 135 4.51 30.20 49.92
C PRO A 135 5.85 29.49 49.69
N ASN A 136 6.43 29.66 48.50
CA ASN A 136 7.71 29.05 48.12
C ASN A 136 8.88 30.06 48.10
N GLY A 137 8.82 31.10 48.93
CA GLY A 137 9.88 32.12 49.02
C GLY A 137 9.79 33.21 47.96
N ASP A 138 10.88 33.96 47.72
CA ASP A 138 10.88 35.03 46.73
C ASP A 138 10.72 34.45 45.30
N PRO A 139 9.63 34.75 44.58
CA PRO A 139 9.36 34.14 43.28
C PRO A 139 10.30 34.63 42.17
N ARG A 140 11.21 35.58 42.47
CA ARG A 140 12.27 36.02 41.55
C ARG A 140 13.51 35.12 41.60
N ASN A 141 13.61 34.27 42.61
CA ASN A 141 14.68 33.30 42.70
C ASN A 141 14.49 32.24 41.61
N VAL A 142 15.60 31.85 40.99
CA VAL A 142 15.61 30.77 40.01
C VAL A 142 15.44 29.46 40.76
N ILE A 143 14.49 28.65 40.29
CA ILE A 143 14.26 27.30 40.80
C ILE A 143 14.54 26.34 39.66
N THR A 144 15.38 25.34 39.90
CA THR A 144 15.54 24.18 39.02
C THR A 144 14.60 23.10 39.51
N GLU A 145 13.72 22.63 38.64
CA GLU A 145 12.81 21.53 38.94
C GLU A 145 13.29 20.25 38.24
N THR A 146 12.96 19.12 38.85
CA THR A 146 13.24 17.78 38.31
C THR A 146 12.03 16.91 38.55
N ILE A 147 11.42 16.45 37.47
CA ILE A 147 10.24 15.58 37.48
C ILE A 147 10.70 14.20 37.01
N PRO A 148 10.66 13.17 37.87
CA PRO A 148 10.93 11.80 37.45
C PRO A 148 9.92 11.34 36.41
N VAL A 149 10.42 10.82 35.29
CA VAL A 149 9.58 10.21 34.25
C VAL A 149 9.12 8.85 34.77
N THR A 150 7.81 8.64 34.80
CA THR A 150 7.17 7.38 35.22
C THR A 150 6.13 6.91 34.20
N TRP A 151 6.13 7.52 33.01
CA TRP A 151 5.19 7.26 31.93
C TRP A 151 5.92 6.72 30.69
N THR A 152 5.25 5.86 29.94
CA THR A 152 5.73 5.24 28.70
C THR A 152 4.86 5.67 27.53
N GLY A 153 5.46 5.89 26.36
CA GLY A 153 4.77 6.29 25.12
C GLY A 153 5.14 7.69 24.65
N VAL A 154 4.48 8.17 23.59
CA VAL A 154 4.78 9.46 22.96
C VAL A 154 3.92 10.57 23.56
N TYR A 155 4.56 11.56 24.18
CA TYR A 155 3.88 12.70 24.79
C TYR A 155 4.60 14.00 24.48
N ARG A 156 3.87 15.11 24.53
CA ARG A 156 4.47 16.45 24.66
C ARG A 156 4.05 17.08 25.97
N ILE A 157 4.90 17.94 26.51
CA ILE A 157 4.66 18.64 27.76
C ILE A 157 4.09 20.03 27.47
N LYS A 158 3.01 20.37 28.15
CA LYS A 158 2.42 21.71 28.17
C LYS A 158 2.74 22.38 29.50
N TRP A 159 3.59 23.40 29.47
CA TRP A 159 3.73 24.35 30.58
C TRP A 159 2.63 25.40 30.49
N TYR A 160 1.93 25.61 31.60
CA TYR A 160 0.77 26.48 31.71
C TYR A 160 0.95 27.46 32.86
N TRP A 161 0.99 28.75 32.55
CA TRP A 161 0.96 29.82 33.53
C TRP A 161 -0.45 30.38 33.70
N LEU A 162 -0.80 30.67 34.94
CA LEU A 162 -2.04 31.36 35.29
C LEU A 162 -1.74 32.57 36.19
N GLY A 163 -2.35 33.70 35.86
CA GLY A 163 -2.15 34.98 36.52
C GLY A 163 -3.40 35.78 36.81
N TYR A 164 -3.43 36.42 37.98
CA TYR A 164 -4.42 37.44 38.35
C TYR A 164 -3.80 38.65 39.07
N GLY A 165 -4.09 39.85 38.58
CA GLY A 165 -3.62 41.15 39.09
C GLY A 165 -2.11 41.35 38.98
N GLY A 166 -1.62 42.59 38.99
CA GLY A 166 -0.18 42.89 38.90
C GLY A 166 0.45 42.63 37.52
N SER A 167 1.76 42.81 37.40
CA SER A 167 2.49 42.90 36.12
C SER A 167 3.63 41.90 35.93
N SER A 168 3.79 40.92 36.83
CA SER A 168 4.82 39.88 36.70
C SER A 168 4.59 38.98 35.48
N ARG A 169 5.69 38.45 34.95
CA ARG A 169 5.75 37.47 33.86
C ARG A 169 6.38 36.19 34.36
N GLY A 170 5.95 35.04 33.83
CA GLY A 170 6.64 33.77 34.02
C GLY A 170 7.86 33.68 33.12
N VAL A 171 8.90 33.00 33.59
CA VAL A 171 10.12 32.71 32.85
C VAL A 171 10.41 31.23 32.96
N ILE A 172 10.80 30.59 31.86
CA ILE A 172 11.31 29.21 31.80
C ILE A 172 12.55 29.14 30.92
N ASP A 173 13.48 28.28 31.28
CA ASP A 173 14.76 28.10 30.58
C ASP A 173 15.38 26.73 30.88
N ASP A 174 16.47 26.38 30.19
CA ASP A 174 17.27 25.16 30.39
C ASP A 174 16.40 23.89 30.52
N ILE A 175 15.49 23.68 29.56
CA ILE A 175 14.62 22.51 29.52
C ILE A 175 15.43 21.32 28.99
N SER A 176 15.36 20.19 29.68
CA SER A 176 15.89 18.90 29.24
C SER A 176 14.88 17.80 29.57
N MET A 177 14.53 17.00 28.57
CA MET A 177 13.59 15.88 28.71
C MET A 177 14.31 14.60 28.31
N ASP A 178 14.54 13.71 29.27
CA ASP A 178 15.14 12.40 29.02
C ASP A 178 14.12 11.53 28.25
N GLY A 179 14.33 11.38 26.95
CA GLY A 179 13.47 10.68 26.00
C GLY A 179 13.92 10.93 24.56
N ILE A 180 13.33 10.23 23.59
CA ILE A 180 13.71 10.32 22.17
C ILE A 180 12.79 11.31 21.45
N TYR A 181 13.37 12.24 20.68
CA TYR A 181 12.57 13.17 19.86
C TYR A 181 11.62 12.41 18.93
N ALA A 182 10.34 12.73 18.96
CA ALA A 182 9.29 11.99 18.26
C ALA A 182 8.26 12.93 17.59
N SER A 183 8.72 14.07 17.07
CA SER A 183 7.91 15.01 16.30
C SER A 183 8.33 15.03 14.84
N ASP A 184 7.38 15.22 13.92
CA ASP A 184 7.67 15.44 12.50
C ASP A 184 7.48 16.93 12.14
N PRO A 185 8.56 17.72 11.98
CA PRO A 185 8.48 19.13 11.57
C PRO A 185 7.80 19.37 10.22
N TRP A 186 7.79 18.38 9.32
CA TRP A 186 7.19 18.48 7.99
C TRP A 186 5.70 18.12 7.98
N ASN A 187 5.24 17.36 8.98
CA ASN A 187 3.85 16.98 9.14
C ASN A 187 3.18 17.72 10.32
N TRP A 188 3.27 19.06 10.28
CA TRP A 188 2.68 19.95 11.29
C TRP A 188 3.04 19.60 12.75
N CYS A 189 4.24 19.07 12.99
CA CYS A 189 4.72 18.67 14.31
C CYS A 189 3.87 17.60 14.99
N ARG A 190 3.20 16.75 14.20
CA ARG A 190 2.53 15.56 14.69
C ARG A 190 3.54 14.55 15.26
N PRO A 191 3.10 13.64 16.15
CA PRO A 191 3.96 12.58 16.64
C PRO A 191 4.46 11.72 15.49
N THR A 192 5.74 11.37 15.47
CA THR A 192 6.24 10.23 14.69
C THR A 192 5.72 8.99 15.40
N ASN A 193 4.82 8.25 14.75
CA ASN A 193 4.30 7.02 15.32
C ASN A 193 5.49 6.07 15.56
N PRO A 194 5.68 5.47 16.74
CA PRO A 194 6.55 4.30 16.82
C PRO A 194 5.97 3.30 15.83
N CYS A 195 6.79 2.86 14.89
CA CYS A 195 6.50 1.84 13.91
C CYS A 195 7.20 0.58 14.43
N PRO A 196 6.59 -0.19 15.37
CA PRO A 196 7.01 -1.57 15.58
C PRO A 196 7.05 -2.26 14.23
N ASP A 197 8.16 -2.94 13.97
CA ASP A 197 8.48 -3.64 12.74
C ASP A 197 9.18 -4.92 13.20
N ALA A 198 8.40 -5.97 13.39
CA ALA A 198 8.79 -7.18 14.09
C ALA A 198 9.80 -8.03 13.32
N ASP A 199 9.78 -7.96 11.99
CA ASP A 199 10.68 -8.70 11.10
C ASP A 199 11.68 -7.80 10.35
N SER A 200 11.64 -6.49 10.59
CA SER A 200 12.57 -5.49 10.08
C SER A 200 12.53 -5.33 8.55
N ASP A 201 11.37 -5.54 7.94
CA ASP A 201 11.16 -5.36 6.49
C ASP A 201 10.83 -3.90 6.10
N GLY A 202 10.67 -3.01 7.09
CA GLY A 202 10.38 -1.60 6.91
C GLY A 202 8.89 -1.25 6.90
N CYS A 203 8.01 -2.23 7.14
CA CYS A 203 6.58 -2.04 7.29
C CYS A 203 6.17 -2.08 8.76
N CYS A 204 5.24 -1.20 9.13
CA CYS A 204 4.80 -1.13 10.52
C CYS A 204 3.84 -2.28 10.80
N ASP A 205 4.02 -3.01 11.90
CA ASP A 205 3.19 -4.16 12.33
C ASP A 205 1.67 -3.88 12.26
N SER A 206 1.24 -2.63 12.42
CA SER A 206 -0.17 -2.24 12.37
C SER A 206 -0.75 -2.11 10.95
N GLU A 207 0.11 -1.93 9.96
CA GLU A 207 -0.22 -1.74 8.53
C GLU A 207 0.31 -2.89 7.67
N ASP A 208 1.16 -3.74 8.24
CA ASP A 208 1.74 -4.92 7.62
C ASP A 208 0.77 -6.12 7.68
N ALA A 209 0.42 -6.64 6.50
CA ALA A 209 -0.40 -7.84 6.36
C ALA A 209 0.36 -9.13 6.75
N TYR A 210 1.68 -9.05 6.85
CA TYR A 210 2.62 -10.13 7.11
C TYR A 210 3.71 -9.74 8.14
N PRO A 211 3.35 -9.39 9.39
CA PRO A 211 4.26 -8.85 10.41
C PRO A 211 5.33 -9.83 10.95
N ASN A 212 5.56 -10.95 10.27
CA ASN A 212 6.63 -11.91 10.58
C ASN A 212 7.27 -12.50 9.30
N ASP A 213 6.97 -11.96 8.12
CA ASP A 213 7.61 -12.31 6.85
C ASP A 213 8.50 -11.15 6.38
N PRO A 214 9.83 -11.22 6.56
CA PRO A 214 10.74 -10.10 6.33
C PRO A 214 10.89 -9.68 4.85
N THR A 215 10.07 -10.22 3.96
CA THR A 215 10.10 -9.97 2.52
C THR A 215 8.83 -9.31 1.99
N LYS A 216 7.75 -9.28 2.77
CA LYS A 216 6.41 -8.98 2.30
C LYS A 216 5.67 -8.10 3.30
N CYS A 217 5.05 -7.03 2.81
CA CYS A 217 4.26 -6.10 3.61
C CYS A 217 2.76 -6.16 3.36
N ASP A 218 2.34 -6.40 2.10
CA ASP A 218 0.93 -6.26 1.73
C ASP A 218 0.57 -7.14 0.53
N ASN A 219 -0.71 -7.10 0.13
CA ASN A 219 -1.23 -7.75 -1.05
C ASN A 219 -1.93 -6.77 -2.00
N TYR A 220 -1.74 -6.99 -3.29
CA TYR A 220 -2.65 -6.53 -4.33
C TYR A 220 -3.47 -7.71 -4.87
N TYR A 221 -4.74 -7.47 -5.21
CA TYR A 221 -5.66 -8.50 -5.70
C TYR A 221 -6.17 -8.15 -7.09
N GLU A 222 -6.15 -9.12 -7.99
CA GLU A 222 -6.72 -8.98 -9.33
C GLU A 222 -7.77 -10.08 -9.58
N PRO A 223 -8.99 -9.70 -10.03
CA PRO A 223 -9.47 -8.32 -10.22
C PRO A 223 -9.85 -7.58 -8.92
N SER A 224 -10.21 -8.31 -7.86
CA SER A 224 -10.41 -7.80 -6.51
C SER A 224 -10.44 -8.98 -5.53
N LYS A 225 -10.39 -8.72 -4.21
CA LYS A 225 -10.19 -9.72 -3.15
C LYS A 225 -11.06 -10.98 -3.23
N ASP A 226 -12.27 -10.89 -3.77
CA ASP A 226 -13.26 -11.98 -3.78
C ASP A 226 -13.95 -12.15 -5.15
N THR A 227 -13.31 -11.69 -6.23
CA THR A 227 -13.88 -11.74 -7.59
C THR A 227 -12.90 -12.37 -8.55
N TYR A 228 -13.41 -13.09 -9.54
CA TYR A 228 -12.61 -13.70 -10.60
C TYR A 228 -12.76 -12.90 -11.89
N ASN A 229 -11.72 -12.92 -12.72
CA ASN A 229 -11.86 -12.66 -14.14
C ASN A 229 -11.98 -14.00 -14.89
N THR A 230 -12.47 -13.97 -16.12
CA THR A 230 -12.61 -15.20 -16.92
C THR A 230 -12.01 -14.99 -18.29
N VAL A 231 -11.27 -15.99 -18.76
CA VAL A 231 -10.90 -16.15 -20.16
C VAL A 231 -11.68 -17.32 -20.76
N ALA A 232 -12.20 -17.13 -21.96
CA ALA A 232 -13.00 -18.12 -22.65
C ALA A 232 -12.54 -18.28 -24.11
N TYR A 233 -12.54 -19.50 -24.61
CA TYR A 233 -11.89 -19.87 -25.87
C TYR A 233 -12.82 -20.65 -26.81
N GLU A 234 -12.50 -20.55 -28.10
CA GLU A 234 -12.78 -21.51 -29.16
C GLU A 234 -11.47 -22.26 -29.47
N ASP A 235 -11.46 -23.59 -29.52
CA ASP A 235 -10.23 -24.39 -29.59
C ASP A 235 -9.86 -24.88 -31.00
N LEU A 236 -10.69 -24.57 -32.00
CA LEU A 236 -10.51 -25.04 -33.38
C LEU A 236 -9.50 -24.24 -34.21
N TRP A 237 -8.87 -23.17 -33.67
CA TRP A 237 -7.86 -22.37 -34.38
C TRP A 237 -6.87 -23.27 -35.15
N PRO A 238 -6.62 -23.02 -36.45
CA PRO A 238 -6.94 -21.79 -37.19
C PRO A 238 -8.29 -21.83 -37.93
N TYR A 239 -9.16 -22.80 -37.65
CA TYR A 239 -10.51 -22.87 -38.23
C TYR A 239 -11.56 -22.33 -37.27
N SER A 240 -12.64 -21.79 -37.82
CA SER A 240 -13.77 -21.30 -37.04
C SER A 240 -14.68 -22.43 -36.55
N GLY A 241 -15.19 -22.28 -35.32
CA GLY A 241 -16.23 -23.13 -34.74
C GLY A 241 -17.63 -22.49 -34.82
N ASP A 242 -18.45 -22.77 -33.82
CA ASP A 242 -19.79 -22.22 -33.66
C ASP A 242 -19.84 -20.94 -32.81
N TYR A 243 -18.69 -20.46 -32.30
CA TYR A 243 -18.53 -19.18 -31.61
C TYR A 243 -19.40 -19.06 -30.35
N ASP A 244 -19.59 -20.16 -29.63
CA ASP A 244 -20.24 -20.14 -28.33
C ASP A 244 -19.26 -19.79 -27.19
N PHE A 245 -17.95 -19.79 -27.44
CA PHE A 245 -16.87 -19.51 -26.48
C PHE A 245 -16.96 -20.34 -25.21
N ASN A 246 -17.42 -21.60 -25.30
CA ASN A 246 -17.46 -22.50 -24.16
C ASN A 246 -16.54 -23.72 -24.32
N ASP A 247 -15.78 -23.82 -25.42
CA ASP A 247 -14.81 -24.91 -25.65
C ASP A 247 -13.86 -25.08 -24.47
N LYS A 248 -13.37 -23.95 -23.91
CA LYS A 248 -12.76 -23.84 -22.58
C LYS A 248 -13.11 -22.51 -21.94
N VAL A 249 -13.56 -22.55 -20.68
CA VAL A 249 -13.83 -21.35 -19.87
C VAL A 249 -13.06 -21.47 -18.57
N VAL A 250 -12.16 -20.54 -18.30
CA VAL A 250 -11.25 -20.57 -17.16
C VAL A 250 -11.39 -19.31 -16.34
N ASP A 251 -11.80 -19.46 -15.08
CA ASP A 251 -11.78 -18.38 -14.10
C ASP A 251 -10.36 -18.25 -13.51
N ARG A 252 -9.88 -17.01 -13.35
CA ARG A 252 -8.61 -16.69 -12.69
C ARG A 252 -8.80 -15.65 -11.59
N TYR A 253 -8.07 -15.88 -10.51
CA TYR A 253 -7.87 -14.93 -9.41
C TYR A 253 -6.39 -14.86 -9.06
N SER A 254 -5.85 -13.66 -8.91
CA SER A 254 -4.43 -13.44 -8.61
C SER A 254 -4.26 -12.66 -7.30
N THR A 255 -3.33 -13.10 -6.46
CA THR A 255 -2.82 -12.34 -5.30
C THR A 255 -1.36 -12.04 -5.51
N TYR A 256 -0.99 -10.77 -5.43
CA TYR A 256 0.38 -10.27 -5.60
C TYR A 256 0.92 -9.89 -4.23
N GLY A 257 1.98 -10.54 -3.77
CA GLY A 257 2.70 -10.15 -2.55
C GLY A 257 3.60 -8.95 -2.82
N LEU A 258 3.51 -7.90 -2.00
CA LEU A 258 4.22 -6.64 -2.17
C LEU A 258 5.29 -6.43 -1.09
N ASP A 259 6.43 -5.88 -1.45
CA ASP A 259 7.44 -5.39 -0.51
C ASP A 259 7.12 -3.98 0.04
N ASN A 260 7.99 -3.43 0.89
CA ASN A 260 7.82 -2.10 1.49
C ASN A 260 7.86 -0.92 0.49
N ASN A 261 8.26 -1.16 -0.75
CA ASN A 261 8.24 -0.18 -1.84
C ASN A 261 7.04 -0.38 -2.77
N GLY A 262 6.14 -1.34 -2.48
CA GLY A 262 5.01 -1.69 -3.32
C GLY A 262 5.37 -2.50 -4.56
N LYS A 263 6.55 -3.13 -4.61
CA LYS A 263 6.98 -4.00 -5.71
C LYS A 263 6.56 -5.43 -5.46
N VAL A 264 6.26 -6.16 -6.54
CA VAL A 264 5.78 -7.55 -6.48
C VAL A 264 6.95 -8.50 -6.25
N ILE A 265 6.87 -9.34 -5.21
CA ILE A 265 7.87 -10.37 -4.88
C ILE A 265 7.39 -11.80 -5.18
N ASP A 266 6.08 -12.02 -5.20
CA ASP A 266 5.45 -13.26 -5.63
C ASP A 266 4.03 -13.01 -6.15
N VAL A 267 3.55 -13.92 -6.99
CA VAL A 267 2.16 -14.00 -7.41
C VAL A 267 1.62 -15.40 -7.17
N VAL A 268 0.44 -15.47 -6.58
CA VAL A 268 -0.35 -16.69 -6.47
C VAL A 268 -1.56 -16.58 -7.38
N HIS A 269 -1.59 -17.40 -8.42
CA HIS A 269 -2.75 -17.54 -9.29
C HIS A 269 -3.59 -18.75 -8.89
N LYS A 270 -4.90 -18.58 -8.87
CA LYS A 270 -5.88 -19.66 -8.76
C LYS A 270 -6.65 -19.75 -10.06
N PHE A 271 -6.60 -20.91 -10.69
CA PHE A 271 -7.33 -21.23 -11.90
C PHE A 271 -8.43 -22.24 -11.61
N PHE A 272 -9.59 -22.03 -12.22
CA PHE A 272 -10.74 -22.91 -12.10
C PHE A 272 -11.39 -23.09 -13.47
N LEU A 273 -11.42 -24.34 -13.96
CA LEU A 273 -12.08 -24.65 -15.23
C LEU A 273 -13.59 -24.73 -15.02
N ARG A 274 -14.31 -23.84 -15.69
CA ARG A 274 -15.78 -23.73 -15.62
C ARG A 274 -16.47 -24.65 -16.62
N ALA A 275 -15.95 -24.69 -17.85
CA ALA A 275 -16.57 -25.40 -18.95
C ALA A 275 -15.54 -26.02 -19.92
N GLY A 276 -15.99 -27.06 -20.62
CA GLY A 276 -15.28 -27.78 -21.66
C GLY A 276 -16.24 -28.29 -22.74
N GLY A 277 -16.67 -27.39 -23.64
CA GLY A 277 -17.58 -27.63 -24.77
C GLY A 277 -16.95 -28.34 -25.98
N ALA A 278 -15.67 -28.68 -25.90
CA ALA A 278 -14.97 -29.34 -26.99
C ALA A 278 -14.19 -30.58 -26.55
N GLY A 279 -13.96 -31.47 -27.52
CA GLY A 279 -13.36 -32.78 -27.31
C GLY A 279 -11.82 -32.81 -27.33
N TYR A 280 -11.15 -31.69 -27.58
CA TYR A 280 -9.68 -31.67 -27.56
C TYR A 280 -9.14 -31.66 -26.12
N HIS A 281 -8.02 -32.38 -25.95
CA HIS A 281 -7.25 -32.48 -24.72
C HIS A 281 -6.33 -31.27 -24.59
N ASN A 282 -6.92 -30.09 -24.37
CA ASN A 282 -6.17 -28.84 -24.34
C ASN A 282 -5.42 -28.68 -23.01
N GLY A 283 -4.15 -28.30 -23.11
CA GLY A 283 -3.40 -27.72 -22.00
C GLY A 283 -3.71 -26.23 -21.85
N PHE A 284 -3.25 -25.66 -20.74
CA PHE A 284 -3.39 -24.23 -20.45
C PHE A 284 -2.11 -23.69 -19.84
N ALA A 285 -1.69 -22.52 -20.32
CA ALA A 285 -0.44 -21.90 -19.93
C ALA A 285 -0.59 -20.38 -19.86
N ILE A 286 0.39 -19.72 -19.27
CA ILE A 286 0.48 -18.27 -19.17
C ILE A 286 1.85 -17.84 -19.65
N ASN A 287 1.87 -16.91 -20.60
CA ASN A 287 3.04 -16.20 -21.02
C ASN A 287 3.14 -14.85 -20.27
N MET A 288 4.32 -14.51 -19.78
CA MET A 288 4.64 -13.22 -19.16
C MET A 288 5.61 -12.47 -20.07
N PRO A 289 5.11 -11.71 -21.08
CA PRO A 289 5.96 -11.15 -22.13
C PRO A 289 6.96 -10.09 -21.63
N ASP A 290 6.69 -9.48 -20.48
CA ASP A 290 7.56 -8.46 -19.88
C ASP A 290 8.69 -9.07 -19.02
N LEU A 291 8.65 -10.38 -18.76
CA LEU A 291 9.58 -11.07 -17.88
C LEU A 291 10.30 -12.20 -18.62
N THR A 292 11.52 -12.49 -18.19
CA THR A 292 12.31 -13.62 -18.67
C THR A 292 12.33 -14.74 -17.64
N SER A 293 12.69 -15.96 -18.05
CA SER A 293 12.85 -17.06 -17.11
C SER A 293 13.83 -16.76 -15.96
N SER A 294 14.83 -15.90 -16.14
CA SER A 294 15.76 -15.55 -15.05
C SER A 294 15.15 -14.66 -13.97
N ASP A 295 14.07 -13.94 -14.30
CA ASP A 295 13.34 -13.11 -13.33
C ASP A 295 12.48 -13.95 -12.37
N ILE A 296 12.29 -15.24 -12.69
CA ILE A 296 11.53 -16.20 -11.89
C ILE A 296 12.48 -17.06 -11.05
N ALA A 297 12.35 -17.01 -9.73
CA ALA A 297 13.10 -17.85 -8.81
C ALA A 297 12.53 -19.27 -8.74
N SER A 298 11.20 -19.40 -8.69
CA SER A 298 10.53 -20.70 -8.66
C SER A 298 9.07 -20.62 -9.06
N VAL A 299 8.59 -21.68 -9.71
CA VAL A 299 7.18 -21.95 -10.01
C VAL A 299 6.79 -23.29 -9.39
N THR A 300 5.64 -23.35 -8.72
CA THR A 300 5.09 -24.60 -8.17
C THR A 300 3.58 -24.68 -8.35
N GLY A 301 3.03 -25.90 -8.33
CA GLY A 301 1.58 -26.15 -8.36
C GLY A 301 0.99 -26.56 -9.71
N ALA A 302 1.81 -26.64 -10.77
CA ALA A 302 1.38 -27.10 -12.09
C ALA A 302 0.98 -28.59 -12.11
N VAL A 303 0.06 -28.96 -13.02
CA VAL A 303 -0.47 -30.31 -13.20
C VAL A 303 -0.09 -30.84 -14.59
N ASN A 304 1.11 -31.42 -14.70
CA ASN A 304 1.71 -31.79 -15.99
C ASN A 304 2.13 -33.28 -16.02
N PRO A 305 1.17 -34.23 -16.04
CA PRO A 305 1.48 -35.66 -16.06
C PRO A 305 1.77 -36.24 -17.47
N GLU A 306 1.52 -35.49 -18.54
CA GLU A 306 1.67 -35.95 -19.93
C GLU A 306 3.12 -35.81 -20.44
N GLU A 307 3.93 -34.98 -19.76
CA GLU A 307 5.36 -34.81 -19.95
C GLU A 307 5.75 -34.33 -21.37
N TYR A 308 4.87 -33.57 -22.04
CA TYR A 308 5.20 -32.93 -23.33
C TYR A 308 5.88 -31.57 -23.16
N THR A 309 5.78 -30.96 -21.98
CA THR A 309 6.46 -29.73 -21.61
C THR A 309 7.83 -30.00 -21.00
N VAL A 310 8.86 -29.35 -21.50
CA VAL A 310 10.21 -29.37 -20.92
C VAL A 310 10.36 -28.18 -19.99
N LEU A 311 10.64 -28.42 -18.70
CA LEU A 311 10.79 -27.37 -17.69
C LEU A 311 12.25 -27.04 -17.38
N ASN A 312 12.52 -25.76 -17.12
CA ASN A 312 13.74 -25.30 -16.47
C ASN A 312 13.74 -25.67 -14.99
N ALA A 313 14.90 -25.55 -14.33
CA ALA A 313 15.04 -25.88 -12.91
C ALA A 313 14.19 -25.03 -11.97
N ASN A 314 13.79 -23.82 -12.39
CA ASN A 314 12.90 -22.93 -11.65
C ASN A 314 11.41 -23.17 -11.99
N GLY A 315 11.07 -24.15 -12.83
CA GLY A 315 9.70 -24.52 -13.16
C GLY A 315 9.02 -23.71 -14.27
N THR A 316 9.72 -22.75 -14.89
CA THR A 316 9.25 -22.16 -16.16
C THR A 316 9.51 -23.13 -17.31
N GLU A 317 8.82 -22.93 -18.43
CA GLU A 317 9.07 -23.71 -19.64
C GLU A 317 10.41 -23.34 -20.31
N ALA A 318 11.13 -24.36 -20.74
CA ALA A 318 12.42 -24.23 -21.42
C ALA A 318 12.26 -23.84 -22.89
N GLY A 319 13.24 -23.11 -23.42
CA GLY A 319 13.27 -22.73 -24.84
C GLY A 319 12.48 -21.46 -25.17
N GLN A 320 12.10 -20.69 -24.16
CA GLN A 320 11.37 -19.42 -24.28
C GLN A 320 12.28 -18.22 -23.93
N SER A 321 12.08 -17.10 -24.62
CA SER A 321 12.69 -15.81 -24.35
C SER A 321 11.96 -15.06 -23.24
N SER A 322 10.64 -15.16 -23.19
CA SER A 322 9.80 -14.76 -22.07
C SER A 322 9.66 -15.87 -21.03
N ALA A 323 9.16 -15.53 -19.84
CA ALA A 323 8.77 -16.51 -18.84
C ALA A 323 7.40 -17.10 -19.21
N VAL A 324 7.37 -18.42 -19.46
CA VAL A 324 6.13 -19.16 -19.70
C VAL A 324 5.92 -20.19 -18.60
N VAL A 325 4.70 -20.28 -18.10
CA VAL A 325 4.29 -21.24 -17.08
C VAL A 325 3.14 -22.08 -17.61
N VAL A 326 3.36 -23.39 -17.76
CA VAL A 326 2.30 -24.35 -18.08
C VAL A 326 1.56 -24.69 -16.78
N VAL A 327 0.26 -24.43 -16.76
CA VAL A 327 -0.62 -24.60 -15.59
C VAL A 327 -1.12 -26.04 -15.51
N TRP A 328 -1.61 -26.56 -16.64
CA TRP A 328 -1.88 -27.99 -16.84
C TRP A 328 -1.65 -28.40 -18.29
N GLU A 329 -1.27 -29.67 -18.50
CA GLU A 329 -1.06 -30.23 -19.83
C GLU A 329 -2.33 -30.80 -20.47
N ASP A 330 -3.26 -31.31 -19.64
CA ASP A 330 -4.59 -31.76 -20.06
C ASP A 330 -5.63 -31.33 -19.01
N TRP A 331 -6.68 -30.65 -19.48
CA TRP A 331 -7.78 -30.21 -18.61
C TRP A 331 -8.57 -31.38 -17.99
N LEU A 332 -8.50 -32.58 -18.57
CA LEU A 332 -9.16 -33.76 -18.00
C LEU A 332 -8.51 -34.22 -16.67
N ASP A 333 -7.26 -33.85 -16.42
CA ASP A 333 -6.55 -34.20 -15.17
C ASP A 333 -7.05 -33.41 -13.96
N ILE A 334 -7.75 -32.30 -14.19
CA ILE A 334 -8.19 -31.38 -13.15
C ILE A 334 -9.71 -31.39 -12.95
N VAL A 335 -10.43 -32.29 -13.62
CA VAL A 335 -11.89 -32.38 -13.51
C VAL A 335 -12.37 -33.77 -13.12
N THR A 336 -13.49 -33.79 -12.40
CA THR A 336 -14.34 -34.97 -12.26
C THR A 336 -15.54 -34.81 -13.18
N TRP A 337 -15.66 -35.72 -14.14
CA TRP A 337 -16.73 -35.69 -15.13
C TRP A 337 -18.12 -35.83 -14.49
N GLY A 338 -19.06 -35.00 -14.95
CA GLY A 338 -20.48 -35.14 -14.61
C GLY A 338 -21.17 -36.15 -15.53
N SER A 339 -22.14 -35.67 -16.30
CA SER A 339 -22.79 -36.42 -17.38
C SER A 339 -22.85 -35.56 -18.65
N GLY A 340 -23.42 -36.09 -19.73
CA GLY A 340 -23.47 -35.39 -21.01
C GLY A 340 -22.28 -35.70 -21.91
N GLY A 341 -22.31 -35.13 -23.11
CA GLY A 341 -21.22 -35.22 -24.10
C GLY A 341 -20.13 -34.17 -23.88
N TYR A 342 -20.45 -33.10 -23.14
CA TYR A 342 -19.58 -31.95 -22.93
C TYR A 342 -19.52 -31.57 -21.43
N PHE A 343 -18.43 -30.97 -21.00
CA PHE A 343 -18.24 -30.62 -19.59
C PHE A 343 -18.90 -29.27 -19.29
N ASN A 344 -19.98 -29.29 -18.52
CA ASN A 344 -20.65 -28.09 -18.00
C ASN A 344 -21.14 -27.09 -19.07
N THR A 345 -21.57 -27.54 -20.25
CA THR A 345 -22.19 -26.69 -21.30
C THR A 345 -23.60 -27.12 -21.70
N GLU A 346 -24.06 -28.28 -21.23
CA GLU A 346 -25.40 -28.84 -21.52
C GLU A 346 -26.34 -28.71 -20.30
N PRO A 347 -27.35 -27.83 -20.31
CA PRO A 347 -28.22 -27.60 -19.14
C PRO A 347 -29.02 -28.83 -18.66
N SER A 348 -29.21 -29.83 -19.53
CA SER A 348 -29.89 -31.08 -19.20
C SER A 348 -28.97 -32.10 -18.52
N ALA A 349 -27.65 -31.89 -18.56
CA ALA A 349 -26.67 -32.76 -17.94
C ALA A 349 -26.45 -32.39 -16.47
N THR A 350 -26.09 -33.40 -15.67
CA THR A 350 -25.54 -33.19 -14.32
C THR A 350 -24.15 -32.54 -14.44
N PRO A 351 -23.90 -31.39 -13.79
CA PRO A 351 -22.59 -30.73 -13.83
C PRO A 351 -21.48 -31.59 -13.21
N GLY A 352 -20.29 -31.51 -13.79
CA GLY A 352 -19.04 -32.00 -13.19
C GLY A 352 -18.39 -30.94 -12.29
N THR A 353 -17.27 -31.30 -11.67
CA THR A 353 -16.51 -30.41 -10.78
C THR A 353 -15.06 -30.29 -11.25
N SER A 354 -14.48 -29.09 -11.13
CA SER A 354 -13.05 -28.85 -11.35
C SER A 354 -12.33 -28.72 -10.01
N ASP A 355 -11.12 -29.24 -9.92
CA ASP A 355 -10.18 -28.86 -8.88
C ASP A 355 -9.67 -27.43 -9.16
N THR A 356 -9.28 -26.72 -8.11
CA THR A 356 -8.61 -25.41 -8.25
C THR A 356 -7.12 -25.63 -8.39
N VAL A 357 -6.55 -25.29 -9.54
CA VAL A 357 -5.10 -25.33 -9.74
C VAL A 357 -4.50 -24.03 -9.22
N THR A 358 -3.61 -24.13 -8.23
CA THR A 358 -2.97 -22.96 -7.60
C THR A 358 -1.51 -22.91 -8.00
N ILE A 359 -1.13 -21.90 -8.78
CA ILE A 359 0.24 -21.67 -9.21
C ILE A 359 0.88 -20.61 -8.31
N HIS A 360 2.03 -20.96 -7.73
CA HIS A 360 2.86 -20.02 -6.97
C HIS A 360 4.08 -19.64 -7.81
N ILE A 361 4.24 -18.35 -8.10
CA ILE A 361 5.39 -17.78 -8.81
C ILE A 361 6.13 -16.88 -7.83
N THR A 362 7.41 -17.15 -7.60
CA THR A 362 8.29 -16.29 -6.79
C THR A 362 9.34 -15.65 -7.70
N PHE A 363 9.57 -14.35 -7.58
CA PHE A 363 10.53 -13.64 -8.42
C PHE A 363 11.94 -13.67 -7.81
N SER A 364 12.96 -13.66 -8.68
CA SER A 364 14.38 -13.57 -8.31
C SER A 364 14.74 -12.19 -7.73
N SER A 365 13.96 -11.16 -8.09
CA SER A 365 14.03 -9.80 -7.57
C SER A 365 12.65 -9.15 -7.60
N PRO A 366 12.36 -8.14 -6.76
CA PRO A 366 11.08 -7.43 -6.80
C PRO A 366 10.80 -6.79 -8.17
N GLN A 367 9.58 -6.98 -8.67
CA GLN A 367 9.11 -6.51 -9.98
C GLN A 367 8.12 -5.33 -9.85
N GLU A 368 8.02 -4.48 -10.86
CA GLU A 368 6.97 -3.46 -10.89
C GLU A 368 5.63 -4.10 -11.27
N LEU A 369 4.54 -3.69 -10.61
CA LEU A 369 3.19 -4.19 -10.95
C LEU A 369 2.80 -3.81 -12.40
N SER A 370 3.33 -2.70 -12.93
CA SER A 370 3.11 -2.28 -14.31
C SER A 370 3.77 -3.19 -15.35
N ASP A 371 4.76 -3.97 -14.92
CA ASP A 371 5.57 -4.85 -15.79
C ASP A 371 5.09 -6.31 -15.65
N MET A 372 3.84 -6.50 -15.18
CA MET A 372 3.21 -7.80 -14.95
C MET A 372 2.05 -8.02 -15.91
N THR A 373 2.35 -8.14 -17.20
CA THR A 373 1.38 -8.61 -18.20
C THR A 373 1.26 -10.12 -18.16
N PHE A 374 0.04 -10.64 -18.13
CA PHE A 374 -0.24 -12.08 -18.22
C PHE A 374 -1.10 -12.40 -19.43
N ASP A 375 -0.57 -13.25 -20.29
CA ASP A 375 -1.20 -13.75 -21.51
C ASP A 375 -1.56 -15.23 -21.33
N PRO A 376 -2.77 -15.55 -20.85
CA PRO A 376 -3.24 -16.93 -20.78
C PRO A 376 -3.55 -17.48 -22.17
N PHE A 377 -3.14 -18.71 -22.45
CA PHE A 377 -3.35 -19.37 -23.74
C PHE A 377 -3.63 -20.86 -23.61
N LEU A 378 -4.31 -21.43 -24.61
CA LEU A 378 -4.48 -22.87 -24.75
C LEU A 378 -3.32 -23.49 -25.50
N ILE A 379 -2.91 -24.68 -25.06
CA ILE A 379 -2.08 -25.61 -25.85
C ILE A 379 -3.05 -26.62 -26.47
N LYS A 380 -3.24 -26.54 -27.79
CA LYS A 380 -4.30 -27.30 -28.48
C LYS A 380 -4.00 -28.79 -28.50
N ASN A 381 -4.89 -29.59 -27.93
CA ASN A 381 -4.92 -31.04 -28.06
C ASN A 381 -3.56 -31.74 -27.77
N GLY A 382 -2.86 -31.31 -26.73
CA GLY A 382 -1.54 -31.82 -26.35
C GLY A 382 -0.41 -31.58 -27.36
N LEU A 383 -0.65 -30.78 -28.41
CA LEU A 383 0.36 -30.41 -29.39
C LEU A 383 1.06 -29.14 -28.90
N ARG A 384 2.20 -29.31 -28.23
CA ARG A 384 2.90 -28.18 -27.58
C ARG A 384 2.98 -26.96 -28.49
N ASN A 385 3.44 -27.10 -29.72
CA ASN A 385 3.64 -25.99 -30.65
C ASN A 385 2.35 -25.36 -31.23
N THR A 386 1.16 -25.80 -30.83
CA THR A 386 -0.12 -25.26 -31.35
C THR A 386 -0.83 -24.50 -30.24
N GLU A 387 -0.86 -23.17 -30.37
CA GLU A 387 -1.29 -22.27 -29.30
C GLU A 387 -2.51 -21.45 -29.72
N VAL A 388 -3.37 -21.07 -28.75
CA VAL A 388 -4.50 -20.14 -28.97
C VAL A 388 -4.47 -19.07 -27.89
N HIS A 389 -4.17 -17.83 -28.27
CA HIS A 389 -4.05 -16.70 -27.34
C HIS A 389 -5.21 -15.72 -27.48
N LEU A 390 -5.29 -14.79 -26.53
CA LEU A 390 -6.10 -13.59 -26.66
C LEU A 390 -5.61 -12.71 -27.82
N PRO A 391 -6.50 -11.97 -28.50
CA PRO A 391 -6.10 -10.98 -29.49
C PRO A 391 -5.11 -9.98 -28.91
N TRP A 392 -4.25 -9.42 -29.76
CA TRP A 392 -3.17 -8.47 -29.38
C TRP A 392 -1.95 -9.11 -28.72
N PHE A 393 -2.03 -10.39 -28.33
CA PHE A 393 -0.85 -11.17 -27.95
C PHE A 393 -0.25 -11.91 -29.15
N GLY A 394 1.05 -12.17 -29.07
CA GLY A 394 1.78 -12.97 -30.07
C GLY A 394 1.93 -14.42 -29.62
N PRO A 395 2.29 -15.33 -30.54
CA PRO A 395 2.73 -16.67 -30.18
C PRO A 395 3.95 -16.65 -29.25
N THR A 396 4.15 -17.72 -28.49
CA THR A 396 5.42 -17.96 -27.80
C THR A 396 6.50 -18.47 -28.77
N ASP A 397 7.76 -18.58 -28.32
CA ASP A 397 8.86 -19.01 -29.20
C ASP A 397 8.73 -20.45 -29.70
N LEU A 398 7.89 -21.25 -29.03
CA LEU A 398 7.66 -22.66 -29.38
C LEU A 398 6.48 -22.85 -30.33
N ALA A 399 5.74 -21.80 -30.68
CA ALA A 399 4.61 -21.90 -31.59
C ALA A 399 5.02 -22.28 -33.02
N ASP A 400 4.18 -23.06 -33.70
CA ASP A 400 4.31 -23.34 -35.12
C ASP A 400 3.79 -22.18 -35.96
N LEU A 401 4.71 -21.30 -36.35
CA LEU A 401 4.40 -20.14 -37.18
C LEU A 401 3.82 -20.48 -38.55
N SER A 402 3.92 -21.74 -39.02
CA SER A 402 3.34 -22.16 -40.30
C SER A 402 1.80 -22.31 -40.27
N MET A 403 1.20 -22.31 -39.09
CA MET A 403 -0.26 -22.37 -38.91
C MET A 403 -0.95 -21.01 -39.05
N PHE A 404 -0.23 -19.91 -38.85
CA PHE A 404 -0.76 -18.57 -38.99
C PHE A 404 -1.07 -18.25 -40.46
N ASN A 405 -2.11 -17.45 -40.69
CA ASN A 405 -2.62 -17.12 -42.02
C ASN A 405 -3.01 -18.37 -42.84
N THR A 406 -3.48 -19.42 -42.16
CA THR A 406 -4.08 -20.62 -42.76
C THR A 406 -5.51 -20.80 -42.27
N GLY A 407 -6.32 -21.60 -42.96
CA GLY A 407 -7.72 -21.79 -42.58
C GLY A 407 -8.49 -20.46 -42.60
N ASP A 408 -9.07 -20.10 -41.46
CA ASP A 408 -9.78 -18.83 -41.25
C ASP A 408 -8.93 -17.77 -40.53
N ASP A 409 -7.73 -18.11 -40.07
CA ASP A 409 -6.81 -17.18 -39.41
C ASP A 409 -6.34 -16.08 -40.36
N ASP A 410 -6.42 -14.83 -39.90
CA ASP A 410 -5.95 -13.63 -40.59
C ASP A 410 -5.08 -12.79 -39.64
N SER A 411 -4.23 -13.48 -38.87
CA SER A 411 -3.36 -12.87 -37.87
C SER A 411 -2.33 -11.93 -38.49
N ASP A 412 -2.22 -10.72 -37.94
CA ASP A 412 -1.19 -9.75 -38.33
C ASP A 412 0.07 -9.84 -37.45
N LEU A 413 0.90 -10.87 -37.73
CA LEU A 413 2.17 -11.09 -37.05
C LEU A 413 3.21 -9.97 -37.26
N ASN A 414 3.01 -9.09 -38.26
CA ASN A 414 3.96 -8.03 -38.63
C ASN A 414 3.49 -6.62 -38.23
N GLY A 415 2.22 -6.46 -37.85
CA GLY A 415 1.63 -5.20 -37.45
C GLY A 415 1.52 -5.04 -35.94
N PRO A 416 0.62 -4.16 -35.44
CA PRO A 416 0.50 -3.86 -34.01
C PRO A 416 -0.09 -5.00 -33.17
N GLY A 417 -0.15 -6.23 -33.69
CA GLY A 417 -0.45 -7.44 -32.92
C GLY A 417 -1.85 -8.02 -33.06
N ASN A 418 -2.65 -7.67 -34.08
CA ASN A 418 -4.01 -8.22 -34.25
C ASN A 418 -3.97 -9.72 -34.68
N ASN A 419 -3.51 -10.57 -33.78
CA ASN A 419 -3.32 -12.01 -33.96
C ASN A 419 -4.51 -12.77 -33.39
N TYR A 420 -4.62 -14.04 -33.76
CA TYR A 420 -5.68 -14.95 -33.34
C TYR A 420 -7.07 -14.37 -33.58
N VAL A 421 -7.23 -13.79 -34.77
CA VAL A 421 -8.51 -13.31 -35.31
C VAL A 421 -8.66 -13.75 -36.76
N ASN A 422 -9.91 -13.90 -37.20
CA ASN A 422 -10.19 -14.13 -38.62
C ASN A 422 -10.32 -12.81 -39.42
N SER A 423 -10.52 -12.92 -40.72
CA SER A 423 -10.67 -11.77 -41.64
C SER A 423 -11.87 -10.84 -41.35
N SER A 424 -12.80 -11.27 -40.49
CA SER A 424 -13.91 -10.44 -39.98
C SER A 424 -13.65 -9.93 -38.55
N ASN A 425 -12.41 -10.02 -38.07
CA ASN A 425 -11.96 -9.64 -36.74
C ASN A 425 -12.65 -10.40 -35.60
N LYS A 426 -13.11 -11.63 -35.85
CA LYS A 426 -13.63 -12.50 -34.79
C LYS A 426 -12.46 -13.22 -34.12
N PRO A 427 -12.35 -13.16 -32.78
CA PRO A 427 -11.27 -13.82 -32.06
C PRO A 427 -11.58 -15.29 -31.77
N TRP A 428 -10.56 -16.06 -31.42
CA TRP A 428 -10.71 -17.39 -30.79
C TRP A 428 -10.67 -17.34 -29.26
N ALA A 429 -10.42 -16.17 -28.65
CA ALA A 429 -10.43 -16.02 -27.21
C ALA A 429 -10.99 -14.66 -26.79
N ILE A 430 -11.67 -14.63 -25.65
CA ILE A 430 -12.25 -13.43 -25.04
C ILE A 430 -11.90 -13.36 -23.56
N TYR A 431 -11.85 -12.14 -23.03
CA TYR A 431 -11.50 -11.87 -21.63
C TYR A 431 -12.57 -10.97 -20.98
N THR A 432 -13.01 -11.35 -19.78
CA THR A 432 -13.96 -10.59 -18.97
C THR A 432 -13.31 -10.21 -17.62
N PRO A 433 -13.04 -8.91 -17.37
CA PRO A 433 -12.09 -8.51 -16.33
C PRO A 433 -12.64 -8.42 -14.91
N VAL A 434 -13.96 -8.29 -14.69
CA VAL A 434 -14.51 -7.85 -13.39
C VAL A 434 -15.56 -8.79 -12.78
N GLN A 435 -15.86 -9.90 -13.44
CA GLN A 435 -16.74 -10.94 -12.90
C GLN A 435 -16.53 -12.24 -13.66
N THR A 436 -17.06 -13.34 -13.11
CA THR A 436 -17.16 -14.60 -13.84
C THR A 436 -18.02 -14.43 -15.09
N PHE A 437 -17.58 -15.01 -16.20
CA PHE A 437 -18.33 -15.03 -17.45
C PHE A 437 -19.49 -16.02 -17.39
N ASP A 438 -20.70 -15.54 -17.60
CA ASP A 438 -21.86 -16.38 -17.85
C ASP A 438 -21.80 -16.81 -19.32
N TYR A 439 -21.32 -18.02 -19.59
CA TYR A 439 -21.04 -18.50 -20.93
C TYR A 439 -22.29 -19.08 -21.61
N PRO A 440 -22.37 -19.02 -22.95
CA PRO A 440 -23.45 -19.64 -23.71
C PRO A 440 -23.53 -21.16 -23.51
N ILE A 441 -24.75 -21.70 -23.60
CA ILE A 441 -24.97 -23.14 -23.72
C ILE A 441 -24.36 -23.66 -25.03
N GLU A 442 -23.97 -24.94 -25.02
CA GLU A 442 -23.38 -25.64 -26.17
C GLU A 442 -24.04 -25.28 -27.51
N LYS A 443 -23.23 -24.93 -28.51
CA LYS A 443 -23.59 -24.54 -29.90
C LYS A 443 -24.39 -23.26 -30.06
N THR A 444 -24.53 -22.47 -29.00
CA THR A 444 -25.21 -21.18 -29.08
C THR A 444 -24.20 -20.07 -29.26
N ASP A 445 -24.09 -19.58 -30.51
CA ASP A 445 -23.26 -18.41 -30.84
C ASP A 445 -23.48 -17.29 -29.81
N ILE A 446 -22.37 -16.78 -29.27
CA ILE A 446 -22.32 -15.77 -28.22
C ILE A 446 -23.16 -14.54 -28.53
N VAL A 447 -23.36 -14.16 -29.80
CA VAL A 447 -24.18 -13.01 -30.18
C VAL A 447 -25.67 -13.20 -29.90
N LEU A 448 -26.12 -14.46 -29.74
CA LEU A 448 -27.48 -14.80 -29.35
C LEU A 448 -27.67 -14.75 -27.82
N ALA A 449 -26.60 -15.01 -27.06
CA ALA A 449 -26.62 -15.01 -25.60
C ALA A 449 -26.27 -13.64 -25.00
N HIS A 450 -25.25 -12.97 -25.55
CA HIS A 450 -24.77 -11.63 -25.17
C HIS A 450 -25.05 -10.64 -26.30
N LEU A 451 -26.20 -9.99 -26.22
CA LEU A 451 -26.83 -9.17 -27.27
C LEU A 451 -26.04 -7.90 -27.63
N LYS A 452 -25.04 -7.52 -26.83
CA LYS A 452 -24.13 -6.37 -27.10
C LYS A 452 -22.78 -6.78 -27.65
N PHE A 453 -22.45 -8.08 -27.64
CA PHE A 453 -21.13 -8.58 -28.03
C PHE A 453 -20.76 -8.18 -29.46
N ALA A 454 -21.64 -8.38 -30.44
CA ALA A 454 -21.37 -8.05 -31.83
C ALA A 454 -21.06 -6.55 -32.05
N GLN A 455 -21.78 -5.67 -31.34
CA GLN A 455 -21.54 -4.23 -31.45
C GLN A 455 -20.23 -3.83 -30.77
N TRP A 456 -19.91 -4.43 -29.63
CA TRP A 456 -18.62 -4.26 -28.97
C TRP A 456 -17.46 -4.70 -29.87
N ALA A 457 -17.51 -5.92 -30.42
CA ALA A 457 -16.48 -6.46 -31.30
C ALA A 457 -16.30 -5.61 -32.56
N SER A 458 -17.39 -5.24 -33.25
CA SER A 458 -17.34 -4.43 -34.48
C SER A 458 -16.82 -3.00 -34.29
N THR A 459 -16.77 -2.50 -33.05
CA THR A 459 -16.27 -1.16 -32.72
C THR A 459 -14.88 -1.19 -32.08
N ASN A 460 -14.20 -2.33 -32.15
CA ASN A 460 -12.91 -2.56 -31.49
C ASN A 460 -12.96 -2.19 -29.99
N GLY A 461 -14.05 -2.59 -29.33
CA GLY A 461 -14.26 -2.38 -27.90
C GLY A 461 -14.73 -1.00 -27.47
N ALA A 462 -14.89 -0.04 -28.39
CA ALA A 462 -15.27 1.33 -28.04
C ALA A 462 -16.72 1.46 -27.54
N SER A 463 -17.64 0.64 -28.05
CA SER A 463 -19.03 0.61 -27.60
C SER A 463 -19.30 -0.62 -26.75
N PHE A 464 -20.14 -0.50 -25.71
CA PHE A 464 -20.49 -1.60 -24.80
C PHE A 464 -19.27 -2.35 -24.21
N PRO A 465 -18.28 -1.65 -23.62
CA PRO A 465 -17.14 -2.31 -22.96
C PRO A 465 -17.56 -3.20 -21.76
N ASP A 466 -18.80 -3.06 -21.35
CA ASP A 466 -19.54 -3.77 -20.32
C ASP A 466 -20.50 -4.84 -20.88
N TRP A 467 -20.34 -5.25 -22.15
CA TRP A 467 -21.25 -6.17 -22.86
C TRP A 467 -21.54 -7.47 -22.09
N TYR A 468 -20.57 -7.91 -21.29
CA TYR A 468 -20.60 -9.13 -20.49
C TYR A 468 -21.22 -8.91 -19.11
N LEU A 469 -21.77 -7.75 -18.75
CA LEU A 469 -22.44 -7.54 -17.45
C LEU A 469 -23.93 -7.92 -17.50
N ASP A 470 -24.50 -8.28 -16.35
CA ASP A 470 -25.95 -8.55 -16.21
C ASP A 470 -26.75 -7.24 -16.15
N LEU A 471 -26.88 -6.59 -17.30
CA LEU A 471 -27.63 -5.34 -17.46
C LEU A 471 -28.90 -5.56 -18.29
N PRO A 472 -29.99 -4.80 -18.04
CA PRO A 472 -31.22 -4.93 -18.82
C PRO A 472 -30.99 -4.82 -20.34
N GLY A 473 -31.34 -5.88 -21.07
CA GLY A 473 -31.20 -5.95 -22.53
C GLY A 473 -29.79 -6.26 -23.05
N TYR A 474 -28.87 -6.70 -22.17
CA TYR A 474 -27.52 -7.13 -22.57
C TYR A 474 -27.46 -8.63 -22.87
N ARG A 475 -28.34 -9.43 -22.27
CA ARG A 475 -28.25 -10.89 -22.35
C ARG A 475 -29.62 -11.56 -22.52
N ASP A 476 -29.61 -12.76 -23.09
CA ASP A 476 -30.73 -13.71 -23.08
C ASP A 476 -30.39 -14.87 -22.15
N SER A 477 -30.99 -14.89 -20.96
CA SER A 477 -30.73 -15.92 -19.94
C SER A 477 -31.15 -17.32 -20.36
N SER A 478 -31.99 -17.49 -21.39
CA SER A 478 -32.36 -18.82 -21.90
C SER A 478 -31.26 -19.47 -22.75
N LYS A 479 -30.21 -18.70 -23.04
CA LYS A 479 -29.05 -19.08 -23.87
C LYS A 479 -27.77 -19.25 -23.07
N LEU A 480 -27.81 -19.02 -21.76
CA LEU A 480 -26.67 -19.10 -20.84
C LEU A 480 -26.76 -20.40 -20.03
N TYR A 481 -25.60 -20.95 -19.66
CA TYR A 481 -25.48 -22.15 -18.82
C TYR A 481 -25.55 -21.82 -17.33
#